data_AF-A0A0A0D900-F1
#
_entry.id   AF-A0A0A0D900-F1
#
_cell.length_a   1.000
_cell.length_b   1.000
_cell.length_c   1.000
_cell.angle_alpha   90.00
_cell.angle_beta   90.00
_cell.angle_gamma   90.00
#
_symmetry.space_group_name_H-M   'P 1'
#
loop_
_entity.id
_entity.type
_entity.pdbx_description
1 polymer ?
#
loop_
_entity_poly.entity_id
_entity_poly.type
_entity_poly.pdbx_seq_one_letter_code
_entity_poly.pdbx_strand_id
1 'polypeptide(L)'
;MPKEAMFTLKLEPELREQFMAEAAAADRPASQIIREFMRDFVRQQRAAREHDEWFRAEVEQAMREADDPSVKRIPQEEVSAKWRRQRAELVKRAGERTE
;
A
#
# COMPACT_ATOMS: atom_id res chain seq x y z
N MET A 1 -23.43 -10.70 21.09
CA MET A 1 -23.89 -9.70 20.10
C MET A 1 -22.91 -8.55 20.12
N PRO A 2 -22.18 -8.25 19.04
CA PRO A 2 -21.34 -7.04 18.99
C PRO A 2 -22.25 -5.83 19.18
N LYS A 3 -21.90 -4.93 20.10
CA LYS A 3 -22.68 -3.72 20.37
C LYS A 3 -22.64 -2.83 19.13
N GLU A 4 -23.81 -2.50 18.59
CA GLU A 4 -23.93 -1.48 17.57
C GLU A 4 -23.49 -0.13 18.17
N ALA A 5 -22.58 0.56 17.48
CA ALA A 5 -22.14 1.89 17.85
C ALA A 5 -22.77 2.90 16.88
N MET A 6 -23.44 3.93 17.43
CA MET A 6 -24.00 5.02 16.64
C MET A 6 -22.89 6.05 16.35
N PHE A 7 -22.72 6.40 15.08
CA PHE A 7 -21.82 7.47 14.66
C PHE A 7 -22.64 8.59 14.01
N THR A 8 -22.68 9.75 14.65
CA THR A 8 -23.35 10.94 14.14
C THR A 8 -22.33 11.89 13.54
N LEU A 9 -22.45 12.17 12.24
CA LEU A 9 -21.58 13.09 11.51
C LEU A 9 -22.36 14.36 11.15
N LYS A 10 -21.73 15.52 11.33
CA LYS A 10 -22.22 16.77 10.77
C LYS A 10 -21.67 16.92 9.36
N LEU A 11 -22.56 17.17 8.41
CA LEU A 11 -22.25 17.37 7.00
C LEU A 11 -22.87 18.68 6.55
N GLU A 12 -22.23 19.33 5.60
CA GLU A 12 -22.86 20.42 4.85
C GLU A 12 -24.13 19.89 4.17
N PRO A 13 -25.25 20.62 4.22
CA PRO A 13 -26.53 20.17 3.65
C PRO A 13 -26.40 19.74 2.19
N GLU A 14 -25.68 20.52 1.38
CA GLU A 14 -25.47 20.28 -0.04
C GLU A 14 -24.69 18.99 -0.28
N LEU A 15 -23.64 18.74 0.51
CA LEU A 15 -22.85 17.52 0.42
C LEU A 15 -23.66 16.28 0.82
N ARG A 16 -24.50 16.40 1.85
CA ARG A 16 -25.42 15.33 2.27
C ARG A 16 -26.40 14.99 1.14
N GLU A 17 -27.01 16.00 0.52
CA GLU A 17 -27.98 15.78 -0.56
C GLU A 17 -27.33 15.10 -1.77
N GLN A 18 -26.17 15.59 -2.21
CA GLN A 18 -25.41 14.99 -3.31
C GLN A 18 -25.04 13.54 -3.00
N PHE A 19 -24.52 13.26 -1.80
CA PHE A 19 -24.15 11.91 -1.42
C PHE A 19 -25.35 10.95 -1.41
N MET A 20 -26.51 11.40 -0.91
CA MET A 20 -27.73 10.60 -0.91
C MET A 20 -28.27 10.35 -2.32
N ALA A 21 -28.21 11.35 -3.20
CA ALA A 21 -28.62 11.22 -4.60
C ALA A 21 -27.76 10.20 -5.36
N GLU A 22 -26.43 10.29 -5.23
CA GLU A 22 -25.50 9.34 -5.86
C GLU A 22 -25.61 7.94 -5.27
N ALA A 23 -25.79 7.81 -3.95
CA ALA A 23 -26.02 6.52 -3.31
C ALA A 23 -27.31 5.85 -3.81
N ALA A 24 -28.38 6.62 -4.00
CA ALA A 24 -29.63 6.13 -4.57
C ALA A 24 -29.49 5.75 -6.05
N ALA A 25 -28.79 6.56 -6.85
CA ALA A 25 -28.52 6.27 -8.26
C ALA A 25 -27.68 4.99 -8.44
N ALA A 26 -26.78 4.72 -7.49
CA ALA A 26 -25.98 3.50 -7.44
C ALA A 26 -26.73 2.28 -6.85
N ASP A 27 -27.98 2.45 -6.38
CA ASP A 27 -28.75 1.44 -5.63
C ASP A 27 -28.01 0.87 -4.41
N ARG A 28 -27.30 1.75 -3.69
CA ARG A 28 -26.47 1.37 -2.53
C ARG A 28 -26.88 2.15 -1.28
N PRO A 29 -27.05 1.49 -0.12
CA PRO A 29 -27.30 2.19 1.13
C PRO A 29 -26.13 3.12 1.49
N ALA A 30 -26.43 4.38 1.77
CA ALA A 30 -25.44 5.38 2.22
C ALA A 30 -24.58 4.88 3.40
N SER A 31 -25.21 4.21 4.38
CA SER A 31 -24.51 3.65 5.54
C SER A 31 -23.54 2.51 5.17
N GLN A 32 -23.82 1.77 4.10
CA GLN A 32 -22.89 0.75 3.59
C GLN A 32 -21.66 1.42 2.98
N ILE A 33 -21.85 2.43 2.12
CA ILE A 33 -20.76 3.17 1.49
C ILE A 33 -19.83 3.79 2.54
N ILE A 34 -20.41 4.43 3.57
CA ILE A 34 -19.62 5.03 4.66
C ILE A 34 -18.83 3.97 5.44
N ARG A 35 -19.43 2.80 5.73
CA ARG A 35 -18.72 1.73 6.43
C ARG A 35 -17.56 1.16 5.62
N GLU A 36 -17.74 0.99 4.31
CA GLU A 36 -16.66 0.57 3.42
C GLU A 36 -15.55 1.62 3.37
N PHE A 37 -15.91 2.88 3.16
CA PHE A 37 -14.96 4.00 3.18
C PHE A 37 -14.15 4.05 4.49
N MET A 38 -14.81 3.92 5.64
CA MET A 38 -14.14 3.89 6.95
C MET A 38 -13.18 2.71 7.08
N ARG A 39 -13.57 1.52 6.64
CA ARG A 39 -12.69 0.33 6.66
C ARG A 39 -11.48 0.55 5.77
N ASP A 40 -11.68 1.11 4.59
CA ASP A 40 -10.64 1.35 3.61
C ASP A 40 -9.65 2.40 4.13
N PHE A 41 -10.16 3.50 4.68
CA PHE A 41 -9.37 4.51 5.35
C PHE A 41 -8.52 3.92 6.47
N VAL A 42 -9.10 3.10 7.36
CA VAL A 42 -8.35 2.46 8.45
C VAL A 42 -7.27 1.53 7.92
N ARG A 43 -7.55 0.74 6.88
CA ARG A 43 -6.55 -0.15 6.26
C ARG A 43 -5.40 0.66 5.66
N GLN A 44 -5.71 1.70 4.89
CA GLN A 44 -4.70 2.56 4.27
C GLN A 44 -3.82 3.24 5.33
N GLN A 45 -4.41 3.80 6.39
CA GLN A 45 -3.63 4.47 7.43
C GLN A 45 -2.78 3.51 8.26
N ARG A 46 -3.22 2.25 8.44
CA ARG A 46 -2.37 1.22 9.08
C ARG A 46 -1.19 0.85 8.19
N ALA A 47 -1.46 0.52 6.93
CA ALA A 47 -0.43 0.19 5.97
C ALA A 47 0.61 1.31 5.81
N ALA A 48 0.17 2.57 5.78
CA ALA A 48 1.07 3.71 5.67
C ALA A 48 1.98 3.85 6.90
N ARG A 49 1.45 3.65 8.12
CA ARG A 49 2.25 3.68 9.35
C ARG A 49 3.23 2.51 9.43
N GLU A 50 2.76 1.30 9.15
CA GLU A 50 3.59 0.10 9.13
C GLU A 50 4.71 0.22 8.10
N HIS A 51 4.41 0.76 6.91
CA HIS A 51 5.41 1.02 5.88
C HIS A 51 6.43 2.08 6.32
N ASP A 52 6.00 3.19 6.93
CA ASP A 52 6.91 4.24 7.42
C ASP A 52 7.82 3.73 8.54
N GLU A 53 7.28 2.94 9.48
CA GLU A 53 8.06 2.30 10.55
C GLU A 53 9.10 1.33 9.97
N TRP A 54 8.68 0.43 9.08
CA TRP A 54 9.57 -0.50 8.40
C TRP A 54 10.64 0.23 7.59
N PHE A 55 10.25 1.23 6.78
CA PHE A 55 11.16 1.97 5.92
C PHE A 55 12.23 2.71 6.73
N ARG A 56 11.87 3.32 7.86
CA ARG A 56 12.85 3.96 8.75
C ARG A 56 13.85 2.97 9.33
N ALA A 57 13.38 1.79 9.73
CA ALA A 57 14.25 0.73 10.25
C ALA A 57 15.25 0.24 9.19
N GLU A 58 14.79 0.03 7.94
CA GLU A 58 15.65 -0.35 6.81
C GLU A 58 16.69 0.73 6.51
N VAL A 59 16.30 2.00 6.49
CA VAL A 59 17.22 3.12 6.27
C VAL A 59 18.26 3.18 7.39
N GLU A 60 17.84 3.06 8.64
CA GLU A 60 18.76 3.08 9.78
C GLU A 60 19.76 1.91 9.72
N GLN A 61 19.30 0.73 9.34
CA GLN A 61 20.18 -0.42 9.12
C GLN A 61 21.16 -0.17 7.97
N ALA A 62 20.69 0.31 6.82
CA ALA A 62 21.53 0.59 5.66
C ALA A 62 22.60 1.63 5.98
N MET A 63 22.27 2.67 6.76
CA MET A 63 23.23 3.68 7.21
C MET A 63 24.29 3.06 8.12
N ARG A 64 23.89 2.23 9.11
CA ARG A 64 24.85 1.51 9.97
C ARG A 64 25.79 0.62 9.17
N GLU A 65 25.27 -0.12 8.19
CA GLU A 65 26.07 -0.99 7.33
C GLU A 65 27.01 -0.19 6.40
N ALA A 66 26.58 0.97 5.92
CA ALA A 66 27.41 1.84 5.09
C ALA A 66 28.61 2.40 5.87
N ASP A 67 28.37 2.77 7.13
CA ASP A 67 29.38 3.32 8.04
C ASP A 67 30.32 2.25 8.61
N ASP A 68 29.93 0.97 8.62
CA ASP A 68 30.74 -0.14 9.10
C ASP A 68 31.77 -0.59 8.02
N PRO A 69 33.08 -0.37 8.23
CA PRO A 69 34.10 -0.77 7.27
C PRO A 69 34.30 -2.30 7.17
N SER A 70 33.74 -3.08 8.10
CA SER A 70 33.81 -4.54 8.08
C SER A 70 32.77 -5.17 7.14
N VAL A 71 31.76 -4.40 6.73
CA VAL A 71 30.74 -4.86 5.78
C VAL A 71 31.36 -5.01 4.40
N LYS A 72 31.26 -6.22 3.84
CA LYS A 72 31.76 -6.52 2.49
C LYS A 72 30.95 -5.76 1.45
N ARG A 73 31.60 -4.84 0.74
CA ARG A 73 31.00 -4.09 -0.37
C ARG A 73 31.12 -4.88 -1.67
N ILE A 74 30.07 -4.84 -2.48
CA ILE A 74 30.05 -5.45 -3.81
C ILE A 74 30.21 -4.34 -4.86
N PRO A 75 31.13 -4.47 -5.84
CA PRO A 75 31.26 -3.51 -6.92
C PRO A 75 29.99 -3.40 -7.78
N GLN A 76 29.71 -2.19 -8.27
CA GLN A 76 28.54 -1.89 -9.10
C GLN A 76 28.47 -2.77 -10.36
N GLU A 77 29.62 -3.09 -10.96
CA GLU A 77 29.73 -3.93 -12.15
C GLU A 77 29.24 -5.35 -11.89
N GLU A 78 29.56 -5.91 -10.73
CA GLU A 78 29.17 -7.25 -10.31
C GLU A 78 27.66 -7.32 -10.05
N VAL A 79 27.12 -6.33 -9.32
CA VAL A 79 25.67 -6.18 -9.11
C VAL A 79 24.94 -6.08 -10.45
N SER A 80 25.42 -5.22 -11.35
CA SER A 80 24.83 -5.01 -12.67
C SER A 80 24.86 -6.27 -13.54
N ALA A 81 25.95 -7.03 -13.49
CA ALA A 81 26.07 -8.28 -14.23
C ALA A 81 25.09 -9.34 -13.70
N LYS A 82 24.92 -9.44 -12.38
CA LYS A 82 23.96 -10.35 -11.74
C LYS A 82 22.53 -10.04 -12.17
N TRP A 83 22.11 -8.78 -12.11
CA TRP A 83 20.78 -8.35 -12.55
C TRP A 83 20.56 -8.56 -14.06
N ARG A 84 21.58 -8.33 -14.90
CA ARG A 84 21.51 -8.64 -16.33
C ARG A 84 21.21 -10.12 -16.59
N ARG A 85 21.91 -11.02 -15.87
CA ARG A 85 21.67 -12.48 -15.97
C ARG A 85 20.27 -12.86 -15.51
N GLN A 86 19.84 -12.38 -14.33
CA GLN A 86 18.51 -12.68 -13.79
C GLN A 86 17.38 -12.20 -14.72
N ARG A 87 17.48 -10.98 -15.26
CA ARG A 87 16.48 -10.47 -16.21
C ARG A 87 16.42 -11.31 -17.49
N ALA A 88 17.56 -11.72 -18.04
CA ALA A 88 17.60 -12.56 -19.24
C ALA A 88 16.93 -13.92 -19.01
N GLU A 89 17.12 -14.52 -17.84
CA GLU A 89 16.47 -15.79 -17.46
C GLU A 89 14.95 -15.63 -17.29
N LEU A 90 14.51 -14.54 -16.66
CA LEU A 90 13.08 -14.24 -16.52
C LEU A 90 12.38 -14.03 -17.87
N VAL A 91 13.04 -13.33 -18.80
CA VAL A 91 12.52 -13.12 -20.16
C VAL A 91 12.36 -14.45 -20.91
N LYS A 92 13.36 -15.34 -20.83
CA LYS A 92 13.26 -16.68 -21.43
C LYS A 92 12.06 -17.47 -20.88
N ARG A 93 11.93 -17.51 -19.55
CA ARG A 93 10.82 -18.21 -18.87
C ARG A 93 9.44 -17.64 -19.18
N ALA A 94 9.35 -16.35 -19.48
CA ALA A 94 8.09 -15.72 -19.86
C ALA A 94 7.71 -16.07 -21.30
N GLY A 95 8.69 -16.10 -22.22
CA GLY A 95 8.51 -16.54 -23.61
C GLY A 95 8.08 -18.00 -23.70
N GLU A 96 8.74 -18.89 -22.94
CA GLU A 96 8.42 -20.34 -22.89
C GLU A 96 7.01 -20.65 -22.34
N ARG A 97 6.33 -19.70 -21.68
CA ARG A 97 4.94 -19.86 -21.19
C ARG A 97 3.88 -19.31 -22.13
N THR A 98 4.29 -18.63 -23.20
CA THR A 98 3.39 -17.99 -24.16
C THR A 98 3.32 -18.73 -25.50
N GLU A 99 4.04 -19.84 -25.65
CA GLU A 99 3.92 -20.84 -26.71
C GLU A 99 3.28 -22.13 -26.19
#